data_AF-A0A9D9ELL3-F1
#
_entry.id   AF-A0A9D9ELL3-F1
#
_cell.length_a   1.000
_cell.length_b   1.000
_cell.length_c   1.000
_cell.angle_alpha   90.00
_cell.angle_beta   90.00
_cell.angle_gamma   90.00
#
_symmetry.space_group_name_H-M   'P 1'
#
loop_
_entity.id
_entity.type
_entity.pdbx_description
1 polymer ?
#
loop_
_entity_poly.entity_id
_entity_poly.type
_entity_poly.pdbx_seq_one_letter_code
_entity_poly.pdbx_strand_id
1 'polypeptide(L)'
;MKIQINGTPLDFTLENEKTVGEVMAQLERACEANGMTITAVRAGGKTLSADTLDNLFAVPVTEAEDLELETISGREILALAEEKSAACAALADQLEEVPVLLQTGREKEAMAVMETFSRETEELK
;
A
#
# COMPACT_ATOMS: atom_id res chain seq x y z
N MET A 1 -15.06 -13.89 14.17
CA MET A 1 -13.95 -13.42 13.33
C MET A 1 -14.16 -13.82 11.88
N LYS A 2 -14.13 -12.83 11.01
CA LYS A 2 -13.95 -12.94 9.55
C LYS A 2 -12.59 -12.34 9.20
N ILE A 3 -11.99 -12.80 8.11
CA ILE A 3 -10.70 -12.30 7.63
C ILE A 3 -10.90 -11.76 6.23
N GLN A 4 -10.31 -10.61 5.94
CA GLN A 4 -10.29 -10.03 4.60
C GLN A 4 -8.85 -9.65 4.22
N ILE A 5 -8.49 -9.87 2.96
CA ILE A 5 -7.20 -9.45 2.40
C ILE A 5 -7.49 -8.52 1.23
N ASN A 6 -6.93 -7.31 1.26
CA ASN A 6 -7.12 -6.27 0.23
C ASN A 6 -8.62 -6.03 -0.06
N GLY A 7 -9.45 -5.98 0.99
CA GLY A 7 -10.90 -5.83 0.92
C GLY A 7 -11.69 -7.05 0.44
N THR A 8 -11.02 -8.16 0.10
CA THR A 8 -11.67 -9.41 -0.33
C THR A 8 -11.81 -10.37 0.83
N PRO A 9 -13.03 -10.87 1.14
CA PRO A 9 -13.21 -11.90 2.17
C PRO A 9 -12.40 -13.16 1.87
N LEU A 10 -11.63 -13.60 2.86
CA LEU A 10 -10.89 -14.86 2.83
C LEU A 10 -11.73 -15.93 3.53
N ASP A 11 -12.01 -17.02 2.82
CA ASP A 11 -12.61 -18.21 3.43
C ASP A 11 -11.54 -18.99 4.19
N PHE A 12 -11.31 -18.57 5.44
CA PHE A 12 -10.29 -19.13 6.32
C PHE A 12 -10.93 -20.07 7.34
N THR A 13 -10.42 -21.30 7.41
CA THR A 13 -10.87 -22.29 8.39
C THR A 13 -9.84 -22.39 9.52
N LEU A 14 -10.30 -22.20 10.76
CA LEU A 14 -9.49 -22.49 11.95
C LEU A 14 -9.33 -24.00 12.08
N GLU A 15 -8.10 -24.49 12.06
CA GLU A 15 -7.78 -25.90 12.25
C GLU A 15 -7.42 -26.16 13.71
N ASN A 16 -6.33 -25.54 14.19
CA ASN A 16 -5.81 -25.73 15.54
C ASN A 16 -5.45 -24.41 16.22
N GLU A 17 -5.65 -23.28 15.56
CA GLU A 17 -5.26 -21.95 16.00
C GLU A 17 -6.13 -21.53 17.20
N LYS A 18 -5.46 -21.14 18.29
CA LYS A 18 -6.10 -20.72 19.55
C LYS A 18 -6.10 -19.21 19.71
N THR A 19 -5.08 -18.54 19.18
CA THR A 19 -4.94 -17.09 19.27
C THR A 19 -4.85 -16.45 17.89
N VAL A 20 -5.16 -15.15 17.83
CA VAL A 20 -4.97 -14.36 16.60
C VAL A 20 -3.52 -14.40 16.14
N GLY A 21 -2.55 -14.45 17.05
CA GLY A 21 -1.14 -14.58 16.68
C GLY A 21 -0.83 -15.85 15.90
N GLU A 22 -1.44 -16.98 16.25
CA GLU A 22 -1.27 -18.24 15.50
C GLU A 22 -1.88 -18.16 14.10
N VAL A 23 -3.06 -17.53 13.98
CA VAL A 23 -3.71 -17.23 12.69
C VAL A 23 -2.83 -16.33 11.82
N MET A 24 -2.31 -15.24 12.40
CA MET A 24 -1.44 -14.29 11.69
C MET A 24 -0.16 -14.96 11.21
N ALA A 25 0.48 -15.81 12.02
CA ALA A 25 1.67 -16.54 11.60
C ALA A 25 1.41 -17.50 10.43
N GLN A 26 0.21 -18.07 10.33
CA GLN A 26 -0.18 -18.90 9.18
C GLN A 26 -0.41 -18.04 7.93
N LEU A 27 -1.11 -16.92 8.07
CA LEU A 27 -1.36 -15.98 6.97
C LEU A 27 -0.05 -15.37 6.44
N GLU A 28 0.89 -15.01 7.32
CA GLU A 28 2.22 -14.55 6.95
C GLU A 28 2.97 -15.59 6.13
N ARG A 29 3.00 -16.85 6.57
CA ARG A 29 3.62 -17.95 5.80
C ARG A 29 2.95 -18.15 4.46
N ALA A 30 1.63 -18.05 4.39
CA ALA A 30 0.89 -18.14 3.13
C ALA A 30 1.23 -16.97 2.19
N CYS A 31 1.35 -15.75 2.71
CA CYS A 31 1.78 -14.59 1.94
C CYS A 31 3.21 -14.78 1.42
N GLU A 32 4.14 -15.19 2.28
CA GLU A 32 5.55 -15.41 1.94
C GLU A 32 5.70 -16.46 0.84
N ALA A 33 4.97 -17.58 0.95
CA ALA A 33 4.96 -18.63 -0.07
C ALA A 33 4.51 -18.14 -1.47
N ASN A 34 3.76 -17.04 -1.51
CA ASN A 34 3.29 -16.39 -2.74
C ASN A 34 4.07 -15.11 -3.09
N GLY A 35 5.18 -14.83 -2.42
CA GLY A 35 6.00 -13.63 -2.66
C GLY A 35 5.31 -12.32 -2.26
N MET A 36 4.39 -12.39 -1.29
CA MET A 36 3.65 -11.28 -0.73
C MET A 36 4.08 -11.01 0.71
N THR A 37 3.86 -9.78 1.17
CA THR A 37 4.02 -9.40 2.58
C THR A 37 2.79 -8.64 3.06
N ILE A 38 2.49 -8.74 4.36
CA ILE A 38 1.43 -7.96 5.01
C ILE A 38 2.01 -6.58 5.38
N THR A 39 1.34 -5.51 4.97
CA THR A 39 1.78 -4.12 5.19
C THR A 39 0.91 -3.36 6.18
N ALA A 40 -0.33 -3.82 6.41
CA ALA A 40 -1.20 -3.26 7.44
C ALA A 40 -2.14 -4.33 7.98
N VAL A 41 -2.48 -4.18 9.27
CA VAL A 41 -3.45 -5.01 9.98
C VAL A 41 -4.47 -4.09 10.64
N ARG A 42 -5.76 -4.40 10.49
CA ARG A 42 -6.85 -3.75 11.22
C ARG A 42 -7.67 -4.80 11.95
N ALA A 43 -8.08 -4.46 13.17
CA ALA A 43 -9.04 -5.23 13.95
C ALA A 43 -10.22 -4.31 14.30
N GLY A 44 -11.44 -4.75 13.99
CA GLY A 44 -12.66 -3.95 14.23
C GLY A 44 -12.64 -2.58 13.56
N GLY A 45 -12.05 -2.48 12.36
CA GLY A 45 -11.93 -1.25 11.60
C GLY A 45 -10.87 -0.26 12.10
N LYS A 46 -10.08 -0.62 13.13
CA LYS A 46 -8.97 0.21 13.62
C LYS A 46 -7.64 -0.29 13.10
N THR A 47 -6.90 0.55 12.39
CA THR A 47 -5.51 0.27 11.98
C THR A 47 -4.63 0.14 13.22
N LEU A 48 -3.90 -0.96 13.30
CA LEU A 48 -2.99 -1.25 14.39
C LEU A 48 -1.57 -0.81 14.04
N SER A 49 -0.85 -0.32 15.04
CA SER A 49 0.59 -0.05 14.97
C SER A 49 1.38 -1.27 15.42
N ALA A 50 2.70 -1.28 15.14
CA ALA A 50 3.62 -2.32 15.63
C ALA A 50 3.49 -2.53 17.16
N ASP A 51 3.41 -1.44 17.93
CA ASP A 51 3.31 -1.51 19.40
C ASP A 51 1.97 -2.07 19.91
N THR A 52 0.92 -2.05 19.09
CA THR A 52 -0.42 -2.52 19.47
C THR A 52 -0.73 -3.91 18.92
N LEU A 53 0.09 -4.42 18.00
CA LEU A 53 -0.02 -5.77 17.42
C LEU A 53 0.23 -6.89 18.44
N ASP A 54 1.19 -6.73 19.35
CA ASP A 54 1.50 -7.74 20.37
C ASP A 54 0.29 -8.06 21.27
N ASN A 55 -0.51 -7.04 21.59
CA ASN A 55 -1.74 -7.21 22.36
C ASN A 55 -2.79 -8.02 21.61
N LEU A 56 -2.89 -7.83 20.28
CA LEU A 56 -3.79 -8.58 19.42
C LEU A 56 -3.39 -10.06 19.38
N PHE A 57 -2.09 -10.37 19.30
CA PHE A 57 -1.61 -11.73 19.15
C PHE A 57 -1.96 -12.66 20.32
N ALA A 58 -2.16 -12.09 21.51
CA ALA A 58 -2.61 -12.83 22.69
C ALA A 58 -4.13 -13.07 22.72
N VAL A 59 -4.92 -12.40 21.87
CA VAL A 59 -6.39 -12.51 21.87
C VAL A 59 -6.82 -13.90 21.41
N PRO A 60 -7.68 -14.61 22.16
CA PRO A 60 -8.26 -15.87 21.72
C PRO A 60 -9.11 -15.70 20.46
N VAL A 61 -9.04 -16.65 19.52
CA VAL A 61 -9.80 -16.59 18.26
C VAL A 61 -11.31 -16.51 18.47
N THR A 62 -11.82 -16.99 19.61
CA THR A 62 -13.23 -16.93 19.99
C THR A 62 -13.71 -15.54 20.37
N GLU A 63 -12.79 -14.67 20.80
CA GLU A 63 -13.07 -13.31 21.27
C GLU A 63 -12.57 -12.24 20.27
N ALA A 64 -11.89 -12.67 19.21
CA ALA A 64 -11.31 -11.78 18.23
C ALA A 64 -12.36 -11.11 17.34
N GLU A 65 -12.14 -9.81 17.13
CA GLU A 65 -12.85 -9.01 16.14
C GLU A 65 -12.50 -9.45 14.70
N ASP A 66 -13.19 -8.89 13.72
CA ASP A 66 -12.87 -9.15 12.31
C ASP A 66 -11.52 -8.52 11.96
N LEU A 67 -10.75 -9.24 11.14
CA LEU A 67 -9.41 -8.87 10.71
C LEU A 67 -9.41 -8.42 9.25
N GLU A 68 -8.77 -7.30 8.99
CA GLU A 68 -8.53 -6.78 7.65
C GLU A 68 -7.02 -6.63 7.46
N LEU A 69 -6.51 -7.24 6.39
CA LEU A 69 -5.10 -7.25 6.05
C LEU A 69 -4.88 -6.55 4.71
N GLU A 70 -3.87 -5.72 4.65
CA GLU A 70 -3.32 -5.24 3.38
C GLU A 70 -2.06 -6.01 3.07
N THR A 71 -1.96 -6.47 1.83
CA THR A 71 -0.82 -7.24 1.32
C THR A 71 -0.34 -6.67 0.02
N ILE A 72 0.96 -6.82 -0.23
CA ILE A 72 1.58 -6.43 -1.48
C ILE A 72 2.63 -7.47 -1.89
N SER A 73 2.69 -7.78 -3.19
CA SER A 73 3.75 -8.60 -3.75
C SER A 73 4.99 -7.79 -4.13
N GLY A 74 6.16 -8.43 -4.15
CA GLY A 74 7.37 -7.82 -4.67
C GLY A 74 7.24 -7.37 -6.13
N ARG A 75 6.43 -8.08 -6.92
CA ARG A 75 6.13 -7.70 -8.32
C ARG A 75 5.30 -6.43 -8.40
N GLU A 76 4.30 -6.26 -7.54
CA GLU A 76 3.50 -5.04 -7.47
C GLU A 76 4.36 -3.85 -7.02
N ILE A 77 5.25 -4.05 -6.03
CA ILE A 77 6.21 -3.02 -5.63
C ILE A 77 7.06 -2.56 -6.82
N LEU A 78 7.61 -3.51 -7.59
CA LEU A 78 8.41 -3.18 -8.78
C LEU A 78 7.58 -2.45 -9.84
N ALA A 79 6.37 -2.91 -10.12
CA ALA A 79 5.49 -2.26 -11.09
C ALA A 79 5.15 -0.82 -10.68
N LEU A 80 4.84 -0.59 -9.39
CA LEU A 80 4.60 0.75 -8.86
C LEU A 80 5.86 1.62 -8.96
N ALA A 81 7.04 1.07 -8.65
CA ALA A 81 8.30 1.81 -8.76
C ALA A 81 8.62 2.18 -10.22
N GLU A 82 8.39 1.26 -11.16
CA GLU A 82 8.57 1.50 -12.60
C GLU A 82 7.62 2.58 -13.11
N GLU A 83 6.33 2.50 -12.75
CA GLU A 83 5.32 3.49 -13.10
C GLU A 83 5.70 4.89 -12.60
N LYS A 84 6.05 5.00 -11.30
CA LYS A 84 6.46 6.27 -10.70
C LYS A 84 7.77 6.79 -11.29
N SER A 85 8.74 5.91 -11.56
CA SER A 85 10.00 6.30 -12.21
C SER A 85 9.77 6.86 -13.62
N ALA A 86 8.87 6.23 -14.40
CA ALA A 86 8.54 6.70 -15.74
C ALA A 86 7.84 8.07 -15.71
N ALA A 87 6.90 8.25 -14.77
CA ALA A 87 6.23 9.54 -14.56
C ALA A 87 7.23 10.65 -14.19
N CYS A 88 8.17 10.37 -13.27
CA CYS A 88 9.22 11.30 -12.89
C CYS A 88 10.13 11.67 -14.06
N ALA A 89 10.52 10.70 -14.90
CA ALA A 89 11.35 10.97 -16.08
C ALA A 89 10.62 11.87 -17.09
N ALA A 90 9.35 11.55 -17.41
CA ALA A 90 8.55 12.35 -18.31
C ALA A 90 8.30 13.77 -17.78
N LEU A 91 8.20 13.94 -16.47
CA LEU A 91 8.05 15.24 -15.83
C LEU A 91 9.34 16.06 -15.87
N ALA A 92 10.50 15.42 -15.69
CA ALA A 92 11.79 16.07 -15.85
C ALA A 92 11.98 16.60 -17.28
N ASP A 93 11.68 15.80 -18.30
CA ASP A 93 11.74 16.22 -19.71
C ASP A 93 10.84 17.44 -19.97
N GLN A 94 9.62 17.45 -19.42
CA GLN A 94 8.70 18.58 -19.58
C GLN A 94 9.19 19.85 -18.87
N LEU A 95 9.82 19.72 -17.70
CA LEU A 95 10.38 20.85 -16.96
C LEU A 95 11.53 21.53 -17.71
N GLU A 96 12.35 20.77 -18.45
CA GLU A 96 13.43 21.33 -19.27
C GLU A 96 12.91 22.25 -20.39
N GLU A 97 11.67 22.05 -20.84
CA GLU A 97 11.03 22.89 -21.87
C GLU A 97 10.48 24.21 -21.32
N VAL A 98 10.31 24.35 -19.99
CA VAL A 98 9.70 25.55 -19.38
C VAL A 98 10.41 26.85 -19.78
N PRO A 99 11.75 26.97 -19.73
CA PRO A 99 12.45 28.17 -20.19
C PRO A 99 12.16 28.51 -21.66
N VAL A 100 12.08 27.50 -22.54
CA VAL A 100 11.78 27.68 -23.96
C VAL A 100 10.34 28.19 -24.15
N LEU A 101 9.38 27.60 -23.44
CA LEU A 101 7.99 28.03 -23.46
C LEU A 101 7.83 29.48 -23.00
N LEU A 102 8.54 29.88 -21.93
CA LEU A 102 8.53 31.26 -21.45
C LEU A 102 9.18 32.23 -22.46
N GLN A 103 10.30 31.86 -23.07
CA GLN A 103 10.98 32.72 -24.05
C GLN A 103 10.18 32.90 -25.34
N THR A 104 9.31 31.96 -25.67
CA THR A 104 8.51 31.96 -26.90
C THR A 104 7.09 32.53 -26.71
N GLY A 105 6.78 33.07 -25.53
CA GLY A 105 5.46 33.66 -25.23
C GLY A 105 4.34 32.60 -25.08
N ARG A 106 4.70 31.39 -24.67
CA ARG A 106 3.80 30.25 -24.43
C ARG A 106 3.59 30.04 -22.92
N GLU A 107 3.33 31.12 -22.17
CA GLU A 107 3.29 31.09 -20.70
C GLU A 107 2.19 30.16 -20.17
N LYS A 108 1.05 30.04 -20.87
CA LYS A 108 -0.02 29.11 -20.46
C LYS A 108 0.44 27.66 -20.41
N GLU A 109 1.26 27.26 -21.38
CA GLU A 109 1.79 25.90 -21.47
C GLU A 109 2.86 25.68 -20.40
N ALA A 110 3.73 26.67 -20.17
CA ALA A 110 4.69 26.65 -19.07
C ALA A 110 4.00 26.48 -17.71
N MET A 111 2.90 27.21 -17.47
CA MET A 111 2.14 27.08 -16.21
C MET A 111 1.46 25.72 -16.06
N ALA A 112 0.98 25.10 -17.15
CA ALA A 112 0.40 23.76 -17.11
C ALA A 112 1.44 22.68 -16.73
N VAL A 113 2.68 22.83 -17.20
CA VAL A 113 3.79 21.96 -16.78
C VAL A 113 4.07 22.12 -15.28
N MET A 114 4.10 23.35 -14.78
CA MET A 114 4.32 23.63 -13.35
C MET A 114 3.19 23.10 -12.46
N GLU A 115 1.93 23.21 -12.90
CA GLU A 115 0.78 22.64 -12.20
C GLU A 115 0.86 21.11 -12.15
N THR A 116 1.20 20.48 -13.28
CA THR A 116 1.43 19.04 -13.35
C THR A 116 2.55 18.63 -12.39
N PHE A 117 3.68 19.33 -12.42
CA PHE A 117 4.78 19.07 -11.47
C PHE A 117 4.33 19.13 -10.02
N SER A 118 3.59 20.18 -9.63
CA SER A 118 3.10 20.34 -8.27
C SER A 118 2.20 19.17 -7.85
N ARG A 119 1.28 18.74 -8.72
CA ARG A 119 0.36 17.64 -8.43
C ARG A 119 1.09 16.31 -8.32
N GLU A 120 1.89 15.95 -9.31
CA GLU A 120 2.58 14.65 -9.32
C GLU A 120 3.58 14.52 -8.15
N THR A 121 4.19 15.62 -7.71
CA THR A 121 5.09 15.61 -6.54
C THR A 121 4.36 15.53 -5.20
N GLU A 122 3.10 15.97 -5.12
CA GLU A 122 2.27 15.73 -3.93
C GLU A 122 1.85 14.27 -3.82
N GLU A 123 1.54 13.61 -4.94
CA GLU A 123 1.15 12.19 -4.98
C GLU A 123 2.31 11.22 -4.68
N LEU A 124 3.55 11.71 -4.64
CA LEU A 124 4.73 10.92 -4.25
C LEU A 124 5.00 10.91 -2.73
N LYS A 125 4.25 11.68 -1.94
CA LYS A 125 4.37 11.74 -0.47
C LYS A 125 3.55 10.65 0.21
#